data_AF-A0A383DTL9-F1
#
_entry.id   AF-A0A383DTL9-F1
#
_cell.length_a   1.000
_cell.length_b   1.000
_cell.length_c   1.000
_cell.angle_alpha   90.00
_cell.angle_beta   90.00
_cell.angle_gamma   90.00
#
_symmetry.space_group_name_H-M   'P 1'
#
loop_
_entity.id
_entity.type
_entity.pdbx_description
1 polymer ?
#
loop_
_entity_poly.entity_id
_entity_poly.type
_entity_poly.pdbx_seq_one_letter_code
_entity_poly.pdbx_strand_id
1 'polypeptide(L)' 'MTLISDSHSLKQMCDTLAQEPFICIDTEFMREGTYWPRLCLIQL' A
#
# COMPACT_ATOMS: atom_id res chain seq x y z
N MET A 1 6.15 -11.07 7.44
CA MET A 1 5.90 -9.69 6.96
C MET A 1 6.57 -9.56 5.61
N THR A 2 5.80 -9.45 4.53
CA THR A 2 6.34 -9.41 3.16
C THR A 2 6.34 -7.96 2.69
N LEU A 3 7.51 -7.42 2.39
CA LEU A 3 7.64 -6.09 1.81
C LEU A 3 7.45 -6.18 0.30
N ILE A 4 6.54 -5.36 -0.25
CA ILE A 4 6.33 -5.22 -1.69
C ILE A 4 6.90 -3.87 -2.10
N SER A 5 7.92 -3.88 -2.96
CA SER A 5 8.61 -2.67 -3.43
C SER A 5 8.77 -2.62 -4.96
N ASP A 6 8.16 -3.57 -5.68
CA ASP A 6 8.15 -3.63 -7.14
C ASP A 6 6.74 -3.84 -7.71
N SER A 7 6.53 -3.38 -8.95
CA SER A 7 5.21 -3.40 -9.59
C SER A 7 4.71 -4.81 -9.93
N HIS A 8 5.61 -5.78 -10.15
CA HIS A 8 5.20 -7.14 -10.48
C HIS A 8 4.58 -7.82 -9.25
N SER A 9 5.28 -7.78 -8.11
CA SER A 9 4.79 -8.30 -6.83
C SER A 9 3.51 -7.59 -6.38
N LEU A 10 3.42 -6.26 -6.58
CA LEU A 10 2.21 -5.49 -6.29
C LEU A 10 1.02 -5.98 -7.12
N LYS A 11 1.21 -6.21 -8.43
CA LYS A 11 0.14 -6.71 -9.29
C LYS A 11 -0.36 -8.08 -8.85
N GLN A 12 0.54 -9.00 -8.51
CA GLN A 12 0.15 -10.34 -8.04
C GLN A 12 -0.67 -10.28 -6.76
N MET A 13 -0.31 -9.40 -5.84
CA MET A 13 -1.09 -9.16 -4.62
C MET A 13 -2.47 -8.59 -4.97
N CYS A 14 -2.56 -7.58 -5.84
CA CYS A 14 -3.85 -7.02 -6.28
C CYS A 14 -4.75 -8.07 -6.95
N ASP A 15 -4.19 -8.97 -7.79
CA ASP A 15 -4.95 -10.05 -8.43
C ASP A 15 -5.56 -11.00 -7.39
N THR A 16 -4.86 -11.23 -6.27
CA THR A 16 -5.35 -12.04 -5.14
C THR A 16 -6.44 -11.30 -4.36
N LEU A 17 -6.18 -10.06 -3.97
CA LEU A 17 -7.12 -9.23 -3.18
C LEU A 17 -8.42 -8.93 -3.91
N ALA A 18 -8.41 -8.90 -5.24
CA ALA A 18 -9.60 -8.69 -6.06
C ALA A 18 -10.65 -9.82 -5.92
N GLN A 19 -10.26 -10.99 -5.38
CA GLN A 19 -11.19 -12.08 -5.10
C GLN A 19 -11.87 -11.95 -3.73
N GLU A 20 -11.38 -11.07 -2.85
CA GLU A 20 -11.92 -10.88 -1.52
C GLU A 20 -13.12 -9.90 -1.55
N PRO A 21 -14.19 -10.15 -0.78
CA PRO A 21 -15.39 -9.30 -0.78
C PRO A 21 -15.14 -7.92 -0.16
N PHE A 22 -14.11 -7.79 0.69
CA PHE A 22 -13.66 -6.53 1.28
C PHE A 22 -12.20 -6.67 1.73
N ILE A 23 -11.50 -5.54 1.87
CA ILE A 23 -10.14 -5.45 2.40
C ILE A 23 -10.01 -4.26 3.34
N CYS A 24 -9.09 -4.34 4.29
CA CYS A 24 -8.73 -3.24 5.18
C CYS A 24 -7.45 -2.58 4.66
N ILE A 25 -7.39 -1.26 4.70
CA ILE A 25 -6.22 -0.51 4.24
C ILE A 25 -5.84 0.49 5.33
N ASP A 26 -4.56 0.53 5.65
CA ASP A 26 -3.95 1.56 6.48
C ASP A 26 -2.80 2.25 5.72
N THR A 27 -2.48 3.49 6.09
CA THR A 27 -1.46 4.28 5.40
C THR A 27 -0.57 5.02 6.38
N GLU A 28 0.74 4.97 6.12
CA GLU A 28 1.73 5.74 6.87
C GLU A 28 2.29 6.86 5.99
N PHE A 29 2.41 8.07 6.53
CA PHE A 29 2.88 9.24 5.80
C PHE A 29 3.77 10.15 6.66
N MET A 30 4.66 10.88 5.98
CA MET A 30 5.43 11.99 6.59
C MET A 30 4.75 13.32 6.26
N ARG A 31 4.62 14.20 7.26
CA ARG A 31 4.03 15.55 7.11
C ARG A 31 5.06 16.69 7.20
N GLU A 32 6.33 16.37 7.36
CA GLU A 32 7.39 17.37 7.49
C GLU A 32 7.88 17.87 6.12
N GLY A 33 8.12 19.18 5.99
CA GLY A 33 8.79 19.77 4.82
C GLY A 33 8.01 19.71 3.50
N THR A 34 6.74 19.32 3.51
CA THR A 34 5.90 19.17 2.31
C THR A 34 4.50 19.73 2.57
N TYR A 35 3.90 20.38 1.56
CA TYR A 35 2.52 20.89 1.67
C TYR A 35 1.50 19.75 1.71
N TRP A 36 1.72 18.71 0.91
CA TRP A 36 0.93 17.48 0.93
C TRP A 36 1.70 16.37 1.65
N PRO A 37 1.05 15.57 2.53
CA PRO A 37 1.72 14.44 3.18
C PRO A 37 2.35 13.50 2.17
N ARG A 38 3.62 13.15 2.39
CA ARG A 38 4.31 12.14 1.57
C ARG A 38 3.89 10.76 2.04
N LEU A 39 3.15 10.03 1.22
CA LEU A 39 2.80 8.63 1.47
C LEU A 39 4.08 7.78 1.48
N CYS A 40 4.27 7.03 2.57
CA CYS A 40 5.47 6.22 2.82
C CYS A 40 5.19 4.72 2.73
N LEU A 41 4.01 4.30 3.21
CA LEU A 41 3.61 2.89 3.21
C LEU A 41 2.09 2.76 3.04
N ILE A 42 1.68 1.69 2.37
CA ILE A 42 0.31 1.19 2.36
C ILE A 42 0.35 -0.20 2.98
N GLN A 43 -0.55 -0.47 3.92
CA GLN A 43 -0.66 -1.73 4.64
C GLN A 43 -2.04 -2.35 4.38
N LEU A 44 -2.05 -3.69 4.36
CA LEU A 44 -3.21 -4.56 4.12
C LEU A 44 -3.23 -5.65 5.18
#